data_AF-A0A3D3UNA2-F1
#
_entry.id   AF-A0A3D3UNA2-F1
#
_cell.length_a   1.000
_cell.length_b   1.000
_cell.length_c   1.000
_cell.angle_alpha   90.00
_cell.angle_beta   90.00
_cell.angle_gamma   90.00
#
_symmetry.space_group_name_H-M   'P 1'
#
loop_
_entity.id
_entity.type
_entity.pdbx_description
1 polymer ?
#
loop_
_entity_poly.entity_id
_entity_poly.type
_entity_poly.pdbx_seq_one_letter_code
_entity_poly.pdbx_strand_id
1 'polypeptide(L)'
;MLRELFRKQAELNKRTGFDPDALRADFDPQTAGIWLNNYIAAMSNELEELRDCTFWKHWCKEAKEGKRYMLNDLQNARVEVIDMLFFWMSLAQCVGLDADDVVRLYEQKL
;
A
#
# COMPACT_ATOMS: atom_id res chain seq x y z
N MET A 1 -6.97 16.88 4.01
CA MET A 1 -7.16 15.45 4.27
C MET A 1 -5.93 14.63 3.87
N LEU A 2 -5.54 14.54 2.59
CA LEU A 2 -4.39 13.71 2.18
C LEU A 2 -3.06 14.08 2.87
N ARG A 3 -2.77 15.38 3.01
CA ARG A 3 -1.62 15.87 3.79
C ARG A 3 -1.58 15.35 5.23
N GLU A 4 -2.75 15.25 5.87
CA GLU A 4 -2.84 14.76 7.24
C GLU A 4 -2.60 13.26 7.31
N LEU A 5 -3.11 12.50 6.34
CA LEU A 5 -2.84 11.06 6.21
C LEU A 5 -1.34 10.81 6.01
N PHE A 6 -0.69 11.54 5.11
CA PHE A 6 0.76 11.44 4.90
C PHE A 6 1.56 11.78 6.17
N ARG A 7 1.14 12.80 6.93
CA ARG A 7 1.78 13.12 8.22
C ARG A 7 1.64 11.98 9.24
N LYS A 8 0.43 11.42 9.38
CA LYS A 8 0.18 10.28 10.28
C LYS A 8 0.97 9.04 9.83
N GLN A 9 1.08 8.83 8.51
CA GLN A 9 1.89 7.75 7.94
C GLN A 9 3.37 7.93 8.25
N ALA A 10 3.90 9.15 8.12
CA ALA A 10 5.29 9.46 8.44
C ALA A 10 5.60 9.19 9.92
N GLU A 11 4.70 9.59 10.82
CA GLU A 11 4.83 9.32 12.26
C GLU A 11 4.87 7.80 12.55
N LEU A 12 4.03 7.02 11.87
CA LEU A 12 4.00 5.58 12.04
C LEU A 12 5.25 4.90 11.45
N ASN A 13 5.69 5.30 10.26
CA ASN A 13 6.93 4.83 9.66
C ASN A 13 8.14 5.11 10.57
N LYS A 14 8.17 6.28 11.20
CA LYS A 14 9.22 6.65 12.16
C LYS A 14 9.25 5.72 13.36
N ARG A 15 8.08 5.33 13.88
CA ARG A 15 7.95 4.34 14.96
C ARG A 15 8.44 2.95 14.55
N THR A 16 8.41 2.62 13.26
CA THR A 16 8.93 1.34 12.72
C THR A 16 10.40 1.41 12.28
N GLY A 17 11.05 2.56 12.43
CA GLY A 17 12.48 2.74 12.15
C GLY A 17 12.81 3.43 10.82
N PHE A 18 11.80 3.88 10.07
CA PHE A 18 11.98 4.65 8.83
C PHE A 18 11.59 6.11 9.05
N ASP A 19 12.53 7.05 8.97
CA ASP A 19 12.22 8.49 9.04
C ASP A 19 12.12 9.10 7.63
N PRO A 20 10.91 9.26 7.07
CA PRO A 20 10.74 9.77 5.71
C PRO A 20 11.04 11.27 5.60
N ASP A 21 10.87 12.03 6.69
CA ASP A 21 11.18 13.46 6.70
C ASP A 21 12.71 13.66 6.63
N ALA A 22 13.46 12.83 7.37
CA ALA A 22 14.92 12.81 7.30
C ALA A 22 15.41 12.38 5.90
N LEU A 23 14.84 11.31 5.33
CA LEU A 23 15.18 10.86 3.98
C LEU A 23 14.90 11.94 2.94
N ARG A 24 13.78 12.66 3.05
CA ARG A 24 13.46 13.74 2.09
C ARG A 24 14.42 14.92 2.22
N ALA A 25 14.86 15.25 3.44
CA ALA A 25 15.79 16.35 3.68
C ALA A 25 17.22 16.06 3.19
N ASP A 26 17.67 14.81 3.32
CA ASP A 26 18.96 14.32 2.84
C ASP A 26 18.78 12.96 2.15
N PHE A 27 18.54 13.00 0.84
CA PHE A 27 18.12 11.83 0.09
C PHE A 27 19.27 10.85 -0.15
N ASP A 28 19.19 9.70 0.51
CA ASP A 28 20.06 8.56 0.27
C ASP A 28 19.35 7.46 -0.54
N PRO A 29 19.76 7.20 -1.80
CA PRO A 29 19.17 6.16 -2.63
C PRO A 29 19.27 4.74 -2.02
N GLN A 30 20.31 4.46 -1.22
CA GLN A 30 20.47 3.14 -0.63
C GLN A 30 19.42 2.88 0.45
N THR A 31 19.25 3.83 1.37
CA THR A 31 18.19 3.79 2.40
C THR A 31 16.81 3.75 1.75
N ALA A 32 16.56 4.60 0.75
CA ALA A 32 15.32 4.59 -0.02
C ALA A 32 15.02 3.21 -0.61
N GLY A 33 16.01 2.57 -1.27
CA GLY A 33 15.87 1.26 -1.90
C GLY A 33 15.57 0.12 -0.91
N ILE A 34 16.19 0.15 0.27
CA ILE A 34 15.94 -0.86 1.32
C ILE A 34 14.47 -0.79 1.78
N TRP A 35 14.00 0.39 2.15
CA TRP A 35 12.63 0.57 2.64
C TRP A 35 11.60 0.34 1.54
N LEU A 36 11.90 0.78 0.31
CA LEU A 36 11.06 0.52 -0.84
C LEU A 36 10.85 -0.98 -1.05
N ASN A 37 11.92 -1.79 -1.01
CA ASN A 37 11.81 -3.24 -1.13
C ASN A 37 11.00 -3.87 0.01
N ASN A 38 11.21 -3.43 1.25
CA ASN A 38 10.48 -3.94 2.41
C ASN A 38 8.96 -3.66 2.30
N TYR A 39 8.58 -2.44 1.91
CA TYR A 39 7.17 -2.08 1.76
C TYR A 39 6.53 -2.70 0.52
N ILE A 40 7.28 -2.94 -0.58
CA ILE A 40 6.78 -3.72 -1.73
C ILE A 40 6.47 -5.15 -1.30
N ALA A 41 7.36 -5.78 -0.53
CA ALA A 41 7.13 -7.13 -0.03
C ALA A 41 5.88 -7.18 0.87
N ALA A 42 5.72 -6.22 1.78
CA ALA A 42 4.55 -6.14 2.64
C ALA A 42 3.25 -5.92 1.83
N MET A 43 3.23 -4.94 0.92
CA MET A 43 2.07 -4.67 0.06
C MET A 43 1.71 -5.86 -0.84
N SER A 44 2.70 -6.65 -1.27
CA SER A 44 2.48 -7.86 -2.06
C SER A 44 1.76 -8.94 -1.25
N ASN A 45 2.05 -9.05 0.06
CA ASN A 45 1.32 -9.97 0.93
C ASN A 45 -0.14 -9.51 1.09
N GLU A 46 -0.40 -8.22 1.34
CA GLU A 46 -1.78 -7.72 1.47
C GLU A 46 -2.60 -7.87 0.18
N LEU A 47 -1.94 -7.82 -0.98
CA LEU A 47 -2.58 -8.13 -2.26
C LEU A 47 -3.08 -9.59 -2.32
N GLU A 48 -2.30 -10.51 -1.77
CA GLU A 48 -2.65 -11.93 -1.70
C GLU A 48 -3.76 -12.17 -0.66
N GLU A 49 -3.72 -11.49 0.49
CA GLU A 49 -4.79 -11.51 1.50
C GLU A 49 -6.11 -10.95 0.92
N LEU A 50 -6.04 -9.86 0.15
CA LEU A 50 -7.18 -9.31 -0.58
C LEU A 50 -7.70 -10.30 -1.63
N ARG A 51 -6.82 -11.03 -2.32
CA ARG A 51 -7.24 -12.06 -3.29
C ARG A 51 -7.99 -13.20 -2.58
N ASP A 52 -7.56 -13.58 -1.38
CA ASP A 52 -8.22 -14.60 -0.57
C ASP A 52 -9.61 -14.19 -0.06
N CYS A 53 -9.94 -12.89 -0.13
CA CYS A 53 -11.31 -12.39 0.06
C CYS A 53 -12.24 -12.68 -1.14
N THR A 54 -11.75 -13.33 -2.20
CA THR A 54 -12.52 -13.74 -3.39
C THR A 54 -12.49 -15.26 -3.61
N PHE A 55 -13.50 -15.81 -4.29
CA PHE A 55 -13.44 -17.20 -4.76
C PHE A 55 -12.57 -17.34 -6.01
N TRP A 56 -11.24 -17.28 -5.84
CA TRP A 56 -10.29 -17.34 -6.96
C TRP A 56 -9.92 -18.78 -7.37
N LYS A 57 -9.93 -19.73 -6.42
CA LYS A 57 -9.52 -21.12 -6.63
C LYS A 57 -10.48 -21.82 -7.59
N HIS A 58 -10.00 -22.24 -8.75
CA HIS A 58 -10.84 -22.83 -9.80
C HIS A 58 -11.32 -24.26 -9.46
N TRP A 59 -10.73 -24.91 -8.46
CA TRP A 59 -11.06 -26.28 -8.05
C TRP A 59 -12.06 -26.34 -6.88
N CYS A 60 -12.51 -25.21 -6.33
CA CYS A 60 -13.46 -25.19 -5.21
C CYS A 60 -14.91 -25.44 -5.65
N LYS A 61 -15.79 -25.66 -4.69
CA LYS A 61 -17.22 -25.93 -4.94
C LYS A 61 -17.89 -24.73 -5.59
N GLU A 62 -17.57 -23.53 -5.13
CA GLU A 62 -18.10 -22.25 -5.59
C GLU A 62 -17.78 -22.02 -7.07
N ALA A 63 -16.59 -22.44 -7.54
CA ALA A 63 -16.23 -22.37 -8.95
C ALA A 63 -17.13 -23.25 -9.82
N LYS A 64 -17.46 -24.47 -9.36
CA LYS A 64 -18.41 -25.37 -10.06
C LYS A 64 -19.84 -24.84 -10.08
N GLU A 65 -20.19 -24.01 -9.09
CA GLU A 65 -21.47 -23.31 -8.99
C GLU A 65 -21.51 -22.00 -9.77
N GLY A 66 -20.45 -21.64 -10.52
CA GLY A 66 -20.38 -20.40 -11.29
C GLY A 66 -20.14 -19.15 -10.45
N LYS A 67 -19.79 -19.30 -9.16
CA LYS A 67 -19.54 -18.20 -8.21
C LYS A 67 -18.06 -17.82 -8.11
N ARG A 68 -17.22 -18.35 -9.02
CA ARG A 68 -15.83 -17.93 -9.16
C ARG A 68 -15.80 -16.40 -9.30
N TYR A 69 -14.87 -15.74 -8.61
CA TYR A 69 -14.72 -14.29 -8.55
C TYR A 69 -15.73 -13.51 -7.69
N MET A 70 -16.73 -14.16 -7.07
CA MET A 70 -17.54 -13.46 -6.07
C MET A 70 -16.68 -13.12 -4.83
N LEU A 71 -17.05 -12.01 -4.18
CA LEU A 71 -16.51 -11.65 -2.86
C LEU A 71 -17.01 -12.66 -1.82
N ASN A 72 -16.05 -13.26 -1.11
CA ASN A 72 -16.27 -14.18 0.00
C ASN A 72 -16.33 -13.43 1.33
N ASP A 73 -15.46 -12.42 1.51
CA ASP A 73 -15.41 -11.61 2.73
C ASP A 73 -15.24 -10.12 2.39
N LEU A 74 -16.35 -9.39 2.38
CA LEU A 74 -16.33 -7.95 2.10
C LEU A 74 -15.68 -7.14 3.22
N GLN A 75 -15.79 -7.58 4.48
CA GLN A 75 -15.26 -6.83 5.59
C GLN A 75 -13.73 -6.92 5.60
N ASN A 76 -13.19 -8.12 5.40
CA ASN A 76 -11.75 -8.31 5.27
C ASN A 76 -11.21 -7.61 4.03
N ALA A 77 -11.89 -7.71 2.88
CA ALA A 77 -11.47 -6.99 1.67
C ALA A 77 -11.35 -5.47 1.88
N ARG A 78 -12.20 -4.87 2.73
CA ARG A 78 -12.08 -3.44 3.08
C ARG A 78 -10.85 -3.15 3.94
N VAL A 79 -10.49 -4.07 4.83
CA VAL A 79 -9.28 -3.96 5.67
C VAL A 79 -8.05 -4.00 4.76
N GLU A 80 -7.94 -5.02 3.91
CA GLU A 80 -6.76 -5.17 3.04
C GLU A 80 -6.58 -4.02 2.05
N VAL A 81 -7.68 -3.42 1.55
CA VAL A 81 -7.60 -2.22 0.70
C VAL A 81 -7.02 -1.03 1.46
N ILE A 82 -7.31 -0.89 2.76
CA ILE A 82 -6.75 0.17 3.60
C ILE A 82 -5.30 -0.12 3.95
N ASP A 83 -4.93 -1.38 4.18
CA ASP A 83 -3.53 -1.78 4.41
C ASP A 83 -2.68 -1.56 3.15
N MET A 84 -3.23 -1.81 1.96
CA MET A 84 -2.60 -1.40 0.71
C MET A 84 -2.41 0.12 0.60
N LEU A 85 -3.39 0.93 1.03
CA LEU A 85 -3.25 2.40 1.04
C LEU A 85 -2.14 2.84 2.01
N PHE A 86 -2.02 2.19 3.17
CA PHE A 86 -0.96 2.41 4.14
C PHE A 86 0.42 2.20 3.51
N PHE A 87 0.64 1.06 2.87
CA PHE A 87 1.90 0.76 2.21
C PHE A 87 2.16 1.67 1.00
N TRP A 88 1.13 1.98 0.21
CA TRP A 88 1.28 2.89 -0.93
C TRP A 88 1.79 4.29 -0.52
N MET A 89 1.27 4.86 0.58
CA MET A 89 1.79 6.13 1.09
C MET A 89 3.24 6.02 1.55
N SER A 90 3.62 4.90 2.19
CA SER A 90 5.01 4.62 2.57
C SER A 90 5.93 4.49 1.35
N LEU A 91 5.46 3.85 0.26
CA LEU A 91 6.22 3.78 -1.00
C LEU A 91 6.48 5.18 -1.57
N ALA A 92 5.48 6.06 -1.57
CA ALA A 92 5.64 7.45 -2.00
C ALA A 92 6.69 8.19 -1.15
N GLN A 93 6.66 8.00 0.16
CA GLN A 93 7.64 8.57 1.09
C GLN A 93 9.06 8.02 0.90
N CYS A 94 9.22 6.75 0.54
CA CYS A 94 10.53 6.15 0.24
C CYS A 94 11.23 6.82 -0.95
N VAL A 95 10.45 7.38 -1.89
CA VAL A 95 11.00 8.13 -3.04
C VAL A 95 10.91 9.65 -2.84
N GLY A 96 10.77 10.10 -1.59
CA GLY A 96 10.82 11.51 -1.21
C GLY A 96 9.56 12.30 -1.55
N LEU A 97 8.46 11.66 -1.94
CA LEU A 97 7.21 12.35 -2.27
C LEU A 97 6.40 12.67 -1.02
N ASP A 98 5.79 13.85 -1.01
CA ASP A 98 4.75 14.21 -0.05
C ASP A 98 3.37 14.18 -0.73
N ALA A 99 2.34 14.53 0.05
CA ALA A 99 0.97 14.55 -0.46
C ALA A 99 0.76 15.53 -1.64
N ASP A 100 1.49 16.65 -1.69
CA ASP A 100 1.35 17.63 -2.78
C ASP A 100 2.01 17.15 -4.06
N ASP A 101 3.20 16.58 -3.92
CA ASP A 101 3.91 15.97 -5.03
C ASP A 101 3.07 14.87 -5.66
N VAL A 102 2.44 14.03 -4.83
CA VAL A 102 1.53 12.98 -5.29
C VAL A 102 0.35 13.55 -6.08
N VAL A 103 -0.36 14.56 -5.54
CA VAL A 103 -1.51 15.16 -6.23
C VAL A 103 -1.06 15.79 -7.56
N ARG A 104 0.00 16.61 -7.52
CA ARG A 104 0.55 17.29 -8.69
C ARG A 104 0.99 16.30 -9.78
N LEU A 105 1.69 15.24 -9.41
CA LEU A 105 2.15 14.22 -10.36
C LEU A 105 1.00 13.35 -10.89
N TYR A 106 -0.04 13.12 -10.09
CA TYR A 106 -1.24 12.41 -10.53
C TYR A 106 -2.05 13.24 -11.53
N GLU A 107 -2.24 14.53 -11.27
CA GLU A 107 -2.95 15.44 -12.18
C GLU A 107 -2.27 15.54 -13.56
N GLN A 108 -0.95 15.39 -13.63
CA GLN A 108 -0.21 15.32 -14.90
C GLN A 108 -0.49 14.06 -15.72
N LYS A 109 -1.16 13.06 -15.16
CA LYS A 109 -1.56 11.82 -15.85
C LYS A 109 -2.98 11.86 -16.38
N LEU A 110 -3.78 12.85 -15.98
CA LEU A 110 -5.14 13.09 -16.48
C LEU A 110 -5.10 13.91 -17.77
#